data_AF-A0A1I4B366-F1
#
_entry.id   AF-A0A1I4B366-F1
#
_cell.length_a   1.000
_cell.length_b   1.000
_cell.length_c   1.000
_cell.angle_alpha   90.00
_cell.angle_beta   90.00
_cell.angle_gamma   90.00
#
_symmetry.space_group_name_H-M   'P 1'
#
loop_
_entity.id
_entity.type
_entity.pdbx_description
1 polymer ?
#
loop_
_entity_poly.entity_id
_entity_poly.type
_entity_poly.pdbx_seq_one_letter_code
_entity_poly.pdbx_strand_id
1 'polypeptide(L)' 'MVEQRPRAQSRGTSTLLRQGHGLVFTTRDRPVESARGWSAAPVRHGVSTVRSGIRHTLGLVFHDAA' A
#
# COMPACT_ATOMS: atom_id res chain seq x y z
N MET A 1 4.42 1.63 1.55
CA MET A 1 3.98 0.24 1.37
C MET A 1 5.15 -0.70 1.58
N VAL A 2 4.92 -1.85 2.19
CA VAL A 2 5.89 -2.95 2.29
C VAL A 2 5.23 -4.18 1.72
N GLU A 3 5.79 -4.72 0.64
CA GLU A 3 5.34 -5.94 -0.02
C GLU A 3 6.17 -7.13 0.47
N GLN A 4 5.51 -8.17 0.95
CA GLN A 4 6.16 -9.43 1.29
C GLN A 4 6.39 -10.23 0.01
N ARG A 5 7.60 -10.76 -0.17
CA ARG A 5 7.94 -11.58 -1.34
C ARG A 5 8.33 -12.99 -0.88
N PRO A 6 7.68 -14.04 -1.40
CA PRO A 6 8.02 -15.42 -1.03
C PRO A 6 9.49 -15.71 -1.31
N ARG A 7 10.21 -16.24 -0.30
CA ARG A 7 11.63 -16.61 -0.38
C ARG A 7 12.57 -15.47 -0.83
N ALA A 8 12.16 -14.22 -0.61
CA ALA A 8 12.96 -13.05 -0.92
C ALA A 8 12.74 -11.96 0.14
N GLN A 9 13.65 -10.98 0.18
CA GLN A 9 13.48 -9.83 1.08
C GLN A 9 12.24 -9.01 0.69
N SER A 10 11.52 -8.53 1.70
CA SER A 10 10.40 -7.60 1.54
C SER A 10 10.84 -6.33 0.80
N ARG A 11 9.95 -5.79 -0.01
CA ARG A 11 10.20 -4.58 -0.81
C ARG A 11 9.44 -3.39 -0.24
N GLY A 12 10.18 -2.40 0.25
CA GLY A 12 9.62 -1.11 0.68
C GLY A 12 9.45 -0.14 -0.48
N THR A 13 8.32 0.56 -0.53
CA THR A 13 8.07 1.67 -1.45
C THR A 13 7.41 2.83 -0.69
N SER A 14 7.77 4.05 -1.05
CA SER A 14 7.20 5.28 -0.48
C SER A 14 6.81 6.22 -1.61
N THR A 15 5.67 6.90 -1.43
CA THR A 15 5.13 7.83 -2.41
C THR A 15 4.75 9.11 -1.69
N LEU A 16 5.23 10.25 -2.21
CA LEU A 16 4.82 11.56 -1.76
C LEU A 16 3.53 11.95 -2.48
N LEU A 17 2.50 12.27 -1.72
CA LEU A 17 1.23 12.77 -2.25
C LEU A 17 1.22 14.29 -2.20
N ARG A 18 1.08 14.92 -3.36
CA ARG A 18 0.86 16.36 -3.47
C ARG A 18 -0.60 16.67 -3.12
N GLN A 19 -0.85 17.90 -2.69
CA GLN A 19 -2.21 18.37 -2.45
C GLN A 19 -3.08 18.18 -3.71
N GLY A 20 -4.29 17.65 -3.52
CA GLY A 20 -5.22 17.33 -4.61
C GLY A 20 -5.01 15.97 -5.27
N HIS A 21 -3.95 15.22 -4.92
CA HIS A 21 -3.73 13.87 -5.44
C HIS A 21 -4.28 12.79 -4.50
N GLY A 22 -4.70 11.67 -5.09
CA GLY A 22 -5.08 10.46 -4.36
C GLY A 22 -4.12 9.30 -4.63
N LEU A 23 -4.16 8.29 -3.74
CA LEU A 23 -3.49 7.01 -3.93
C LEU A 23 -4.48 5.90 -3.62
N VAL A 24 -4.58 4.92 -4.52
CA VAL A 24 -5.35 3.70 -4.32
C VAL A 24 -4.39 2.55 -4.12
N PHE A 25 -4.60 1.78 -3.05
CA PHE A 25 -3.83 0.59 -2.74
C PHE A 25 -4.72 -0.42 -2.03
N THR A 26 -4.34 -1.69 -2.07
CA THR A 26 -5.05 -2.76 -1.37
C THR A 26 -4.68 -2.79 0.11
N THR A 27 -5.64 -3.13 0.97
CA THR A 27 -5.46 -3.06 2.43
C THR A 27 -4.69 -4.24 3.01
N ARG A 28 -4.82 -5.44 2.42
CA ARG A 28 -4.17 -6.68 2.90
C ARG A 28 -3.25 -7.33 1.86
N ASP A 29 -3.74 -7.57 0.66
CA ASP A 29 -3.02 -8.32 -0.38
C ASP A 29 -3.04 -7.54 -1.70
N ARG A 30 -1.93 -7.54 -2.43
CA ARG A 30 -1.90 -6.99 -3.80
C ARG A 30 -1.74 -8.11 -4.83
N PRO A 31 -2.29 -7.94 -6.04
CA PRO A 31 -1.95 -8.82 -7.15
C PRO A 31 -0.48 -8.62 -7.53
N VAL A 32 0.22 -9.74 -7.71
CA VAL A 32 1.57 -9.81 -8.26
C VAL A 32 1.62 -10.88 -9.36
N GLU A 33 2.46 -10.65 -10.35
CA GLU A 33 2.70 -11.65 -11.39
C GLU A 33 3.52 -12.82 -10.83
N SER A 34 3.19 -14.02 -11.30
CA SER A 34 3.86 -15.27 -10.97
C SER A 34 3.93 -16.18 -12.20
N ALA A 35 4.75 -17.24 -12.14
CA ALA A 35 4.87 -18.20 -13.23
C ALA A 35 3.56 -18.93 -13.59
N ARG A 36 2.53 -18.88 -12.72
CA ARG A 36 1.22 -19.52 -12.92
C ARG A 36 0.09 -18.50 -13.11
N GLY A 37 0.41 -17.26 -13.48
CA GLY A 37 -0.55 -16.15 -13.56
C GLY A 37 -0.46 -15.23 -12.35
N TRP A 38 -1.60 -14.72 -11.87
CA TRP A 38 -1.63 -13.79 -10.74
C TRP A 38 -1.64 -14.51 -9.39
N SER A 39 -0.92 -13.95 -8.42
CA SER A 39 -0.99 -14.38 -7.02
C SER A 39 -1.19 -13.19 -6.09
N ALA A 40 -1.61 -13.48 -4.86
CA ALA A 40 -1.77 -12.50 -3.79
C ALA A 40 -0.47 -12.39 -2.99
N ALA A 41 0.12 -11.19 -2.94
CA ALA A 41 1.24 -10.88 -2.06
C ALA A 41 0.76 -10.03 -0.87
N PRO A 42 1.02 -10.45 0.38
CA PRO A 42 0.70 -9.65 1.54
C PRO A 42 1.40 -8.30 1.51
N VAL A 43 0.66 -7.24 1.83
CA VAL A 43 1.17 -5.87 1.94
C VAL A 43 0.89 -5.29 3.31
N ARG A 44 1.82 -4.47 3.78
CA ARG A 44 1.62 -3.56 4.91
C ARG A 44 1.67 -2.13 4.41
N HIS A 45 0.79 -1.30 4.95
CA HIS A 45 0.74 0.13 4.65
C HIS A 45 0.89 0.93 5.93
N GLY A 46 1.32 2.17 5.78
CA GLY A 46 1.60 3.07 6.90
C GLY A 46 1.94 4.44 6.38
N VAL A 47 1.84 5.42 7.25
CA VAL A 47 2.18 6.80 6.96
C VAL A 47 3.47 7.17 7.65
N SER A 48 4.37 7.86 6.94
CA SER A 48 5.63 8.32 7.54
C SER A 48 5.38 9.37 8.61
N THR A 49 6.22 9.40 9.64
CA THR A 49 6.25 10.44 10.67
C THR A 49 6.35 11.84 10.05
N VAL A 50 5.53 12.77 10.55
CA VAL A 50 5.64 14.19 10.20
C VAL A 50 6.77 14.80 11.02
N ARG A 51 7.83 15.26 10.36
CA ARG A 51 9.00 15.87 11.03
C ARG A 51 8.81 17.35 11.35
N SER A 52 7.90 18.03 10.65
CA SER A 52 7.51 19.43 10.86
C SER A 52 6.18 19.73 10.19
N GLY A 53 5.47 20.75 10.68
CA GLY A 53 4.16 21.15 10.15
C GLY A 53 3.03 20.17 10.48
N ILE A 54 1.95 20.19 9.68
CA ILE A 54 0.76 19.37 9.87
C ILE A 54 0.39 18.72 8.53
N ARG A 55 -0.01 17.45 8.57
CA ARG A 55 -0.55 16.72 7.40
C ARG A 55 -2.01 16.36 7.64
N HIS A 56 -2.89 16.82 6.75
CA HIS A 56 -4.29 16.41 6.69
C HIS A 56 -4.51 15.47 5.51
N THR A 57 -5.29 14.42 5.71
CA THR A 57 -5.60 13.40 4.69
C THR A 57 -7.03 12.91 4.87
N LEU A 58 -7.73 12.65 3.76
CA LEU A 58 -8.98 11.90 3.75
C LEU A 58 -8.68 10.43 3.43
N GLY A 59 -9.13 9.51 4.27
CA GLY A 59 -9.07 8.08 4.01
C GLY A 59 -10.45 7.55 3.63
N LEU A 60 -10.53 6.78 2.54
CA LEU A 60 -11.70 6.02 2.16
C LEU A 60 -11.35 4.53 2.20
N VAL A 61 -12.11 3.74 2.97
CA VAL A 61 -11.91 2.30 3.10
C VAL A 61 -13.09 1.59 2.47
N PHE A 62 -12.81 0.79 1.45
CA PHE A 62 -13.80 -0.04 0.78
C PHE A 62 -13.85 -1.40 1.48
N HIS A 63 -15.02 -1.72 2.03
CA HIS A 63 -15.30 -3.02 2.62
C HIS A 63 -16.21 -3.78 1.67
N ASP A 64 -15.93 -5.08 1.50
CA ASP A 64 -16.93 -5.99 0.96
C ASP A 64 -17.95 -6.27 2.07
N ALA A 65 -19.22 -6.01 1.78
CA ALA A 65 -20.33 -6.13 2.73
C ALA A 65 -21.21 -7.35 2.44
N ALA A 66 -20.76 -8.24 1.55
CA ALA A 66 -21.47 -9.48 1.19
C ALA A 66 -21.64 -10.45 2.37
#